data_AF-A0A259PI77-F1
#
_entry.id   AF-A0A259PI77-F1
#
_cell.length_a   1.000
_cell.length_b   1.000
_cell.length_c   1.000
_cell.angle_alpha   90.00
_cell.angle_beta   90.00
_cell.angle_gamma   90.00
#
_symmetry.space_group_name_H-M   'P 1'
#
loop_
_entity.id
_entity.type
_entity.pdbx_description
1 polymer ?
#
loop_
_entity_poly.entity_id
_entity_poly.type
_entity_poly.pdbx_seq_one_letter_code
_entity_poly.pdbx_strand_id
1 'polypeptide(L)'
;MTFAPDTEVSLTAAAWLVNTGLRRDGVDTLTSVADLDRFYADFGYAGRHDRDDDEVAAVRAVRERLHRLWHVDRHEAAGVVNEMLREAGALPYLVRHDGWDWHLHATDMDAPLP
;
A
#
# COMPACT_ATOMS: atom_id res chain seq x y z
N MET A 1 19.86 -1.76 -8.61
CA MET A 1 18.85 -1.83 -9.67
C MET A 1 18.14 -0.49 -9.66
N THR A 2 17.97 0.15 -10.80
CA THR A 2 17.16 1.37 -10.90
C THR A 2 15.72 0.92 -11.11
N PHE A 3 14.84 1.29 -10.18
CA PHE A 3 13.41 1.01 -10.33
C PHE A 3 12.75 2.10 -11.15
N ALA A 4 11.58 1.82 -11.71
CA ALA A 4 10.75 2.87 -12.30
C ALA A 4 10.22 3.78 -11.18
N PRO A 5 10.00 5.09 -11.43
CA PRO A 5 9.64 6.05 -10.37
C PRO A 5 8.39 5.65 -9.55
N ASP A 6 7.40 5.04 -10.19
CA ASP A 6 6.18 4.52 -9.57
C ASP A 6 6.46 3.35 -8.61
N THR A 7 7.38 2.48 -9.01
CA THR A 7 7.85 1.36 -8.18
C THR A 7 8.61 1.87 -6.95
N GLU A 8 9.46 2.89 -7.10
CA GLU A 8 10.18 3.50 -5.96
C GLU A 8 9.21 4.11 -4.93
N VAL A 9 8.20 4.84 -5.40
CA VAL A 9 7.17 5.42 -4.53
C VAL A 9 6.36 4.32 -3.83
N SER A 10 5.93 3.29 -4.56
CA SER A 10 5.16 2.18 -3.97
C SER A 10 5.94 1.40 -2.90
N LEU A 11 7.23 1.12 -3.15
CA LEU A 11 8.10 0.46 -2.16
C LEU A 11 8.33 1.34 -0.93
N THR A 12 8.46 2.65 -1.12
CA THR A 12 8.60 3.61 -0.02
C THR A 12 7.33 3.71 0.81
N ALA A 13 6.15 3.78 0.17
CA ALA A 13 4.85 3.79 0.82
C ALA A 13 4.62 2.53 1.65
N ALA A 14 4.94 1.35 1.11
CA ALA A 14 4.83 0.08 1.82
C ALA A 14 5.72 0.04 3.08
N ALA A 15 6.97 0.48 2.97
CA ALA A 15 7.88 0.57 4.13
C ALA A 15 7.41 1.60 5.16
N TRP A 16 6.91 2.77 4.71
CA TRP A 16 6.36 3.80 5.58
C TRP A 16 5.15 3.27 6.35
N LEU A 17 4.22 2.60 5.66
CA LEU A 17 3.02 2.00 6.26
C LEU A 17 3.40 0.98 7.35
N VAL A 18 4.34 0.08 7.06
CA VAL A 18 4.89 -0.87 8.06
C VAL A 18 5.48 -0.14 9.26
N ASN A 19 6.25 0.92 9.03
CA ASN A 19 6.89 1.68 10.10
C ASN A 19 5.91 2.41 11.03
N THR A 20 4.66 2.68 10.61
CA THR A 20 3.65 3.29 11.50
C THR A 20 3.35 2.44 12.73
N GLY A 21 3.45 1.10 12.60
CA GLY A 21 3.21 0.14 13.68
C GLY A 21 4.48 -0.34 14.39
N LEU A 22 5.67 0.00 13.89
CA LEU A 22 6.96 -0.50 14.38
C LEU A 22 7.87 0.58 14.92
N ARG A 23 7.27 1.66 15.44
CA ARG A 23 8.03 2.77 16.00
C ARG A 23 8.73 2.37 17.30
N ARG A 24 9.88 2.97 17.57
CA ARG A 24 10.70 2.70 18.77
C ARG A 24 10.00 3.06 20.08
N ASP A 25 9.09 4.03 20.04
CA ASP A 25 8.27 4.44 21.19
C ASP A 25 7.05 3.52 21.40
N GLY A 26 6.82 2.54 20.51
CA GLY A 26 5.72 1.60 20.58
C GLY A 26 4.35 2.21 20.28
N VAL A 27 4.29 3.48 19.86
CA VAL A 27 3.04 4.17 19.56
C VAL A 27 2.69 3.96 18.09
N ASP A 28 1.50 3.42 17.81
CA ASP A 28 0.97 3.34 16.44
C ASP A 28 0.56 4.74 15.97
N THR A 29 1.02 5.15 14.78
CA THR A 29 0.72 6.48 14.21
C THR A 29 -0.27 6.47 13.06
N LEU A 30 -0.87 5.32 12.74
CA LEU A 30 -1.98 5.23 11.79
C LEU A 30 -3.22 4.75 12.56
N THR A 31 -3.89 5.67 13.25
CA THR A 31 -4.98 5.32 14.18
C THR A 31 -6.29 6.05 13.90
N SER A 32 -6.28 6.97 12.94
CA SER A 32 -7.42 7.82 12.62
C SER A 32 -7.55 8.03 11.11
N VAL A 33 -8.73 8.46 10.68
CA VAL A 33 -8.99 8.90 9.30
C VAL A 33 -8.02 10.02 8.89
N ALA A 34 -7.71 10.96 9.79
CA ALA A 34 -6.77 12.04 9.51
C ALA A 34 -5.33 11.55 9.27
N ASP A 35 -4.91 10.48 9.95
CA ASP A 35 -3.61 9.86 9.68
C ASP A 35 -3.61 9.19 8.30
N LEU A 36 -4.73 8.58 7.92
CA LEU A 36 -4.90 7.93 6.61
C LEU A 36 -4.96 8.95 5.47
N ASP A 37 -5.71 10.05 5.63
CA ASP A 37 -5.73 11.17 4.68
C ASP A 37 -4.31 11.69 4.41
N ARG A 38 -3.50 11.85 5.48
CA ARG A 38 -2.09 12.26 5.34
C ARG A 38 -1.27 11.22 4.60
N PHE A 39 -1.42 9.94 4.92
CA PHE A 39 -0.73 8.86 4.20
C PHE A 39 -1.07 8.89 2.70
N TYR A 40 -2.35 9.05 2.34
CA TYR A 40 -2.76 9.12 0.94
C TYR A 40 -2.19 10.36 0.24
N ALA A 41 -2.23 11.52 0.90
CA ALA A 41 -1.67 12.74 0.36
C ALA A 41 -0.15 12.66 0.15
N ASP A 42 0.59 12.13 1.13
CA ASP A 42 2.06 12.04 1.10
C ASP A 42 2.57 11.12 -0.02
N PHE A 43 1.81 10.08 -0.37
CA PHE A 43 2.17 9.10 -1.41
C PHE A 43 1.36 9.21 -2.70
N GLY A 44 0.46 10.19 -2.81
CA GLY A 44 -0.34 10.43 -4.00
C GLY A 44 -1.36 9.33 -4.32
N TYR A 45 -1.89 8.64 -3.30
CA TYR A 45 -2.99 7.69 -3.51
C TYR A 45 -4.25 8.44 -3.90
N ALA A 46 -4.88 7.97 -4.98
CA ALA A 46 -6.11 8.49 -5.52
C ALA A 46 -7.09 7.35 -5.82
N GLY A 47 -8.36 7.68 -6.00
CA GLY A 47 -9.45 6.72 -6.15
C GLY A 47 -10.38 6.72 -4.94
N ARG A 48 -11.03 5.59 -4.69
CA ARG A 48 -11.96 5.42 -3.57
C ARG A 48 -11.26 5.64 -2.23
N HIS A 49 -11.86 6.49 -1.40
CA HIS A 49 -11.42 6.79 -0.04
C HIS A 49 -12.66 7.06 0.81
N ASP A 50 -13.05 6.07 1.60
CA ASP A 50 -14.33 6.03 2.34
C ASP A 50 -14.32 6.95 3.57
N ARG A 51 -13.14 7.25 4.11
CA ARG A 51 -12.92 8.16 5.25
C ARG A 51 -13.67 7.74 6.51
N ASP A 52 -13.65 6.45 6.80
CA ASP A 52 -14.22 5.87 8.01
C ASP A 52 -13.20 4.99 8.75
N ASP A 53 -13.59 4.55 9.95
CA ASP A 53 -12.74 3.72 10.81
C ASP A 53 -12.55 2.32 10.23
N ASP A 54 -13.47 1.85 9.37
CA ASP A 54 -13.37 0.54 8.71
C ASP A 54 -12.25 0.55 7.67
N GLU A 55 -12.11 1.62 6.89
CA GLU A 55 -11.00 1.82 5.95
C GLU A 55 -9.66 1.89 6.68
N VAL A 56 -9.60 2.63 7.81
CA VAL A 56 -8.39 2.68 8.65
C VAL A 56 -8.01 1.28 9.15
N ALA A 57 -9.00 0.50 9.61
CA ALA A 57 -8.77 -0.87 10.06
C ALA A 57 -8.27 -1.78 8.92
N ALA A 58 -8.85 -1.66 7.72
CA ALA A 58 -8.43 -2.42 6.54
C ALA A 58 -6.98 -2.11 6.15
N VAL A 59 -6.60 -0.83 6.04
CA VAL A 59 -5.23 -0.43 5.71
C VAL A 59 -4.23 -0.88 6.79
N ARG A 60 -4.61 -0.85 8.07
CA ARG A 60 -3.79 -1.40 9.15
C ARG A 60 -3.66 -2.93 9.06
N ALA A 61 -4.62 -3.66 8.51
CA ALA A 61 -4.51 -5.11 8.31
C ALA A 61 -3.49 -5.45 7.21
N VAL A 62 -3.45 -4.67 6.11
CA VAL A 62 -2.44 -4.81 5.05
C VAL A 62 -1.02 -4.70 5.61
N ARG A 63 -0.83 -3.82 6.59
CA ARG A 63 0.47 -3.58 7.26
C ARG A 63 1.12 -4.86 7.76
N GLU A 64 0.36 -5.73 8.44
CA GLU A 64 0.90 -6.98 9.01
C GLU A 64 1.38 -7.94 7.92
N ARG A 65 0.65 -7.99 6.81
CA ARG A 65 1.01 -8.85 5.67
C ARG A 65 2.27 -8.35 4.96
N LEU A 66 2.41 -7.03 4.81
CA LEU A 66 3.64 -6.42 4.29
C LEU A 66 4.82 -6.65 5.22
N HIS A 67 4.64 -6.52 6.53
CA HIS A 67 5.71 -6.73 7.52
C HIS A 67 6.30 -8.15 7.47
N ARG A 68 5.49 -9.16 7.12
CA ARG A 68 5.96 -10.53 6.91
C ARG A 68 7.07 -10.62 5.85
N LEU A 69 7.07 -9.76 4.84
CA LEU A 69 8.07 -9.77 3.76
C LEU A 69 9.51 -9.55 4.26
N TRP A 70 9.69 -8.91 5.41
CA TRP A 70 11.01 -8.74 6.04
C TRP A 70 11.51 -9.97 6.80
N HIS A 71 10.66 -10.97 7.01
CA HIS A 71 10.94 -12.13 7.86
C HIS A 71 11.12 -13.43 7.07
N VAL A 72 11.01 -13.37 5.74
CA VAL A 72 11.00 -14.54 4.87
C VAL A 72 12.08 -14.39 3.79
N ASP A 73 12.47 -15.50 3.18
CA ASP A 73 13.39 -15.45 2.05
C ASP A 73 12.70 -14.95 0.77
N ARG A 74 13.51 -14.72 -0.28
CA ARG A 74 13.02 -14.19 -1.57
C ARG A 74 11.94 -15.06 -2.23
N HIS A 75 12.04 -16.39 -2.15
CA HIS A 75 11.08 -17.28 -2.81
C HIS A 75 9.75 -17.29 -2.06
N GLU A 76 9.80 -17.30 -0.73
CA GLU A 76 8.59 -17.18 0.09
C GLU A 76 7.95 -15.80 -0.07
N ALA A 77 8.74 -14.72 -0.10
CA ALA A 77 8.26 -13.36 -0.36
C ALA A 77 7.49 -13.26 -1.68
N ALA A 78 8.01 -13.87 -2.76
CA ALA A 78 7.32 -13.91 -4.05
C ALA A 78 5.96 -14.65 -3.95
N GLY A 79 5.89 -15.72 -3.15
CA GLY A 79 4.64 -16.42 -2.87
C GLY A 79 3.62 -15.54 -2.15
N VAL A 80 4.04 -14.82 -1.11
CA VAL A 80 3.18 -13.88 -0.36
C VAL A 80 2.65 -12.78 -1.27
N VAL A 81 3.50 -12.17 -2.10
CA VAL A 81 3.09 -11.11 -3.05
C VAL A 81 2.09 -11.65 -4.08
N ASN A 82 2.33 -12.83 -4.65
CA ASN A 82 1.40 -13.43 -5.61
C ASN A 82 0.04 -13.76 -4.97
N GLU A 83 0.03 -14.16 -3.70
CA GLU A 83 -1.21 -14.40 -2.97
C GLU A 83 -2.00 -13.09 -2.78
N MET A 84 -1.33 -12.01 -2.38
CA MET A 84 -1.93 -10.67 -2.26
C MET A 84 -2.52 -10.20 -3.59
N LEU A 85 -1.77 -10.31 -4.68
CA LEU A 85 -2.23 -9.94 -6.02
C LEU A 85 -3.47 -10.74 -6.44
N ARG A 86 -3.48 -12.06 -6.18
CA ARG A 86 -4.59 -12.92 -6.53
C ARG A 86 -5.85 -12.60 -5.71
N GLU A 87 -5.71 -12.35 -4.41
CA GLU A 87 -6.82 -12.00 -3.52
C GLU A 87 -7.43 -10.64 -3.87
N ALA A 88 -6.58 -9.66 -4.21
CA ALA A 88 -7.03 -8.34 -4.66
C ALA A 88 -7.65 -8.36 -6.07
N GLY A 89 -7.66 -9.51 -6.76
CA GLY A 89 -8.11 -9.59 -8.15
C GLY A 89 -7.25 -8.72 -9.07
N ALA A 90 -5.96 -8.60 -8.79
CA ALA A 90 -5.11 -7.63 -9.44
C ALA A 90 -4.95 -7.93 -10.94
N LEU A 91 -5.40 -7.00 -11.78
CA LEU A 91 -5.36 -7.10 -13.24
C LEU A 91 -4.56 -5.91 -13.77
N PRO A 92 -3.28 -6.10 -14.15
CA PRO A 92 -2.45 -4.99 -14.55
C PRO A 92 -2.98 -4.24 -15.79
N TYR A 93 -3.10 -2.92 -15.71
CA TYR A 93 -3.45 -2.05 -16.84
C TYR A 93 -2.64 -0.74 -16.81
N LEU A 94 -2.51 -0.09 -17.97
CA LEU A 94 -1.81 1.19 -18.08
C LEU A 94 -2.78 2.35 -17.90
N VAL A 95 -2.39 3.35 -17.11
CA VAL A 95 -3.19 4.56 -16.85
C VAL A 95 -2.29 5.79 -16.72
N ARG A 96 -2.87 6.99 -16.76
CA ARG A 96 -2.17 8.28 -16.61
C ARG A 96 -3.08 9.28 -15.88
N HIS A 97 -2.72 9.69 -14.66
CA HIS A 97 -3.48 10.62 -13.82
C HIS A 97 -2.59 11.27 -12.72
N ASP A 98 -3.12 12.27 -12.01
CA ASP A 98 -2.52 12.89 -10.80
C ASP A 98 -1.04 13.33 -10.91
N GLY A 99 -0.67 13.85 -12.08
CA GLY A 99 0.69 14.35 -12.34
C GLY A 99 1.70 13.27 -12.72
N TRP A 100 1.29 12.00 -12.77
CA TRP A 100 2.09 10.88 -13.27
C TRP A 100 1.85 10.66 -14.77
N ASP A 101 2.91 10.38 -15.53
CA ASP A 101 2.80 9.89 -16.91
C ASP A 101 2.35 8.41 -16.94
N TRP A 102 2.25 7.76 -18.09
CA TRP A 102 1.82 6.35 -18.20
C TRP A 102 2.51 5.41 -17.20
N HIS A 103 1.72 4.75 -16.36
CA HIS A 103 2.19 3.82 -15.32
C HIS A 103 1.23 2.64 -15.14
N LEU A 104 1.69 1.60 -14.45
CA LEU A 104 0.93 0.36 -14.23
C LEU A 104 0.05 0.48 -12.99
N HIS A 105 -1.24 0.24 -13.14
CA HIS A 105 -2.15 -0.03 -12.03
C HIS A 105 -2.40 -1.52 -11.94
N ALA A 106 -2.52 -2.03 -10.72
CA ALA A 106 -2.85 -3.43 -10.45
C ALA A 106 -4.29 -3.60 -9.97
N THR A 107 -4.99 -2.52 -9.60
CA THR A 107 -6.35 -2.52 -9.03
C THR A 107 -7.16 -1.40 -9.67
N ASP A 108 -8.46 -1.60 -9.88
CA ASP A 108 -9.35 -0.54 -10.36
C ASP A 108 -9.40 0.64 -9.38
N MET A 109 -9.55 1.88 -9.88
CA MET A 109 -9.58 3.07 -9.02
C MET A 109 -10.76 3.10 -8.02
N ASP A 110 -11.83 2.37 -8.32
CA ASP A 110 -13.03 2.26 -7.47
C ASP A 110 -13.01 0.98 -6.61
N ALA A 111 -11.97 0.14 -6.73
CA ALA A 111 -11.87 -1.09 -5.95
C ALA A 111 -11.77 -0.76 -4.44
N PRO A 112 -12.46 -1.52 -3.57
CA PRO A 112 -12.22 -1.41 -2.13
C PRO A 112 -10.79 -1.84 -1.81
N LEU A 113 -10.19 -1.23 -0.79
CA LEU A 113 -8.92 -1.70 -0.25
C LEU A 113 -9.16 -3.01 0.53
N PRO A 114 -8.47 -4.11 0.18
CA PRO A 114 -8.59 -5.38 0.90
C PRO A 114 -7.86 -5.39 2.24
#